data_AF-A0AAN8AQA5-F1
#
_entry.id   AF-A0AAN8AQA5-F1
#
_cell.length_a   1.000
_cell.length_b   1.000
_cell.length_c   1.000
_cell.angle_alpha   90.00
_cell.angle_beta   90.00
_cell.angle_gamma   90.00
#
_symmetry.space_group_name_H-M   'P 1'
#
loop_
_entity.id
_entity.type
_entity.pdbx_description
1 polymer ?
#
loop_
_entity_poly.entity_id
_entity_poly.type
_entity_poly.pdbx_seq_one_letter_code
_entity_poly.pdbx_strand_id
1 'polypeptide(L)'
;MPVLYFHTSLRLPSTEVVLELVSLSPRPDGSQQAVGRGFTVLELFSNRPEAQAADGDRRLNLHHGSPRSLLHPLLKDTVDYSSLLKTIDGAHLEYVIKNHQALVSVMHLLPENVLISGNENIPGLATSPTGDALLRPQLLKMLPFTLNRLTISLQPSLEKFEGQLLQLINADCHNTVRPGFHITHSALIVLAYDTFN
;
A
#
# COMPACT_ATOMS: atom_id res chain seq x y z
N MET A 1 5.57 -15.47 -1.81
CA MET A 1 5.06 -14.29 -1.07
C MET A 1 4.89 -13.15 -2.06
N PRO A 2 3.84 -12.31 -1.90
CA PRO A 2 3.70 -11.11 -2.73
C PRO A 2 4.89 -10.17 -2.50
N VAL A 3 5.40 -9.56 -3.57
CA VAL A 3 6.49 -8.58 -3.53
C VAL A 3 5.91 -7.23 -3.93
N LEU A 4 6.20 -6.20 -3.13
CA LEU A 4 5.83 -4.83 -3.40
C LEU A 4 7.09 -3.99 -3.55
N TYR A 5 7.07 -3.09 -4.51
CA TYR A 5 8.13 -2.15 -4.79
C TYR A 5 7.69 -0.77 -4.34
N PHE A 6 8.60 -0.03 -3.72
CA PHE A 6 8.34 1.31 -3.19
C PHE A 6 9.49 2.23 -3.56
N HIS A 7 9.16 3.40 -4.08
CA HIS A 7 10.13 4.45 -4.36
C HIS A 7 9.72 5.74 -3.66
N THR A 8 10.67 6.35 -2.96
CA THR A 8 10.51 7.67 -2.37
C THR A 8 11.83 8.42 -2.38
N SER A 9 11.76 9.73 -2.55
CA SER A 9 12.86 10.67 -2.31
C SER A 9 13.01 11.01 -0.82
N LEU A 10 11.99 10.75 0.00
CA LEU A 10 11.92 11.08 1.42
C LEU A 10 12.35 9.89 2.27
N ARG A 11 13.51 9.98 2.91
CA ARG A 11 14.00 8.97 3.85
C ARG A 11 13.84 9.46 5.28
N LEU A 12 12.60 9.63 5.71
CA LEU A 12 12.26 10.13 7.02
C LEU A 12 11.90 8.97 7.95
N PRO A 13 12.39 8.94 9.20
CA PRO A 13 11.97 7.91 10.15
C PRO A 13 10.47 7.86 10.43
N SER A 14 9.77 8.96 10.16
CA SER A 14 8.30 9.08 10.25
C SER A 14 7.56 8.48 9.06
N THR A 15 8.24 7.97 8.02
CA THR A 15 7.56 7.34 6.89
C THR A 15 7.09 5.95 7.30
N GLU A 16 5.77 5.82 7.41
CA GLU A 16 5.08 4.61 7.80
C GLU A 16 4.20 4.06 6.67
N VAL A 17 4.03 2.74 6.70
CA VAL A 17 3.18 2.01 5.78
C VAL A 17 2.11 1.29 6.59
N VAL A 18 0.84 1.62 6.35
CA VAL A 18 -0.29 0.97 7.01
C VAL A 18 -0.79 -0.17 6.14
N LEU A 19 -0.71 -1.40 6.62
CA LEU A 19 -1.15 -2.59 5.90
C LEU A 19 -2.45 -3.11 6.52
N GLU A 20 -3.51 -3.20 5.73
CA GLU A 20 -4.79 -3.77 6.12
C GLU A 20 -4.93 -5.18 5.55
N LEU A 21 -5.22 -6.14 6.43
CA LEU A 21 -5.65 -7.47 6.04
C LEU A 21 -7.13 -7.42 5.70
N VAL A 22 -7.48 -7.74 4.46
CA VAL A 22 -8.85 -7.71 3.95
C VAL A 22 -9.27 -9.09 3.51
N SER A 23 -10.43 -9.57 3.96
CA SER A 23 -11.05 -10.77 3.39
C SER A 23 -11.89 -10.40 2.17
N LEU A 24 -11.70 -11.12 1.07
CA LEU A 24 -12.51 -11.01 -0.14
C LEU A 24 -13.55 -12.12 -0.20
N SER A 25 -14.81 -11.76 -0.48
CA SER A 25 -15.89 -12.71 -0.74
C SER A 25 -16.63 -12.34 -2.03
N PRO A 26 -16.93 -13.31 -2.91
CA PRO A 26 -17.61 -13.03 -4.17
C PRO A 26 -19.05 -12.56 -3.92
N ARG A 27 -19.50 -11.61 -4.73
CA ARG A 27 -20.89 -11.19 -4.81
C ARG A 27 -21.59 -11.86 -5.99
N PRO A 28 -22.93 -12.01 -5.95
CA PRO A 28 -23.69 -12.62 -7.05
C PRO A 28 -23.57 -11.88 -8.39
N ASP A 29 -23.22 -10.60 -8.38
CA ASP A 29 -23.01 -9.76 -9.56
C ASP A 29 -21.60 -9.92 -10.19
N GLY A 30 -20.77 -10.83 -9.67
CA GLY A 30 -19.41 -11.06 -10.12
C GLY A 30 -18.37 -10.11 -9.52
N SER A 31 -18.79 -9.11 -8.74
CA SER A 31 -17.88 -8.25 -7.98
C SER A 31 -17.37 -8.94 -6.71
N GLN A 32 -16.37 -8.34 -6.05
CA GLN A 32 -15.82 -8.84 -4.79
C GLN A 32 -16.20 -7.89 -3.65
N GLN A 33 -16.66 -8.45 -2.54
CA GLN A 33 -16.81 -7.73 -1.28
C GLN A 33 -15.51 -7.83 -0.48
N ALA A 34 -14.90 -6.69 -0.19
CA ALA A 34 -13.76 -6.55 0.70
C ALA A 34 -14.21 -6.21 2.12
N VAL A 35 -13.69 -6.93 3.12
CA VAL A 35 -13.94 -6.65 4.55
C VAL A 35 -12.63 -6.67 5.32
N GLY A 36 -12.27 -5.57 5.98
CA GLY A 36 -11.10 -5.48 6.85
C GLY A 36 -11.18 -6.47 8.02
N ARG A 37 -10.08 -7.14 8.32
CA ARG A 37 -9.93 -8.15 9.39
C ARG A 37 -8.91 -7.77 10.44
N GLY A 38 -8.09 -6.78 10.15
CA GLY A 38 -7.11 -6.21 11.03
C GLY A 38 -6.12 -5.39 10.22
N PHE A 39 -5.26 -4.65 10.90
CA PHE A 39 -4.22 -3.87 10.25
C PHE A 39 -2.95 -3.84 11.07
N THR A 40 -1.85 -3.43 10.46
CA THR A 40 -0.59 -3.16 11.14
C THR A 40 0.07 -1.94 10.53
N VAL A 41 1.01 -1.36 11.26
CA VAL A 41 1.87 -0.27 10.79
C VAL A 41 3.30 -0.80 10.65
N LEU A 42 3.98 -0.39 9.58
CA LEU A 42 5.36 -0.71 9.28
C LEU A 42 6.17 0.57 9.12
N GLU A 43 7.16 0.76 9.99
CA GLU A 43 8.19 1.80 9.82
C GLU A 43 9.14 1.40 8.67
N LEU A 44 9.21 2.19 7.61
CA LEU A 44 10.09 1.90 6.48
C LEU A 44 11.56 2.24 6.77
N PHE A 45 11.79 3.32 7.51
CA PHE A 45 13.12 3.88 7.74
C PHE A 45 13.42 3.96 9.24
N SER A 46 13.57 2.82 9.90
CA SER A 46 13.82 2.82 11.34
C SER A 46 15.29 3.16 11.65
N ASN A 47 15.52 4.14 12.54
CA ASN A 47 16.85 4.52 13.02
C ASN A 47 17.40 3.58 14.12
N ARG A 48 16.63 2.56 14.52
CA ARG A 48 17.01 1.67 15.62
C ARG A 48 18.14 0.72 15.20
N PRO A 49 19.27 0.67 15.93
CA PRO A 49 20.41 -0.19 15.58
C PRO A 49 20.06 -1.69 15.50
N GLU A 50 19.07 -2.13 16.27
CA GLU A 50 18.55 -3.50 16.29
C GLU A 50 17.78 -3.85 14.99
N ALA A 51 17.31 -2.85 14.25
CA ALA A 51 16.69 -3.02 12.93
C ALA A 51 17.73 -3.25 11.81
N GLN A 52 19.03 -3.26 12.11
CA GLN A 52 20.08 -3.65 11.16
C GLN A 52 20.48 -5.12 11.29
N ALA A 53 19.94 -5.85 12.26
CA ALA A 53 20.21 -7.26 12.43
C ALA A 53 19.32 -8.12 11.54
N ALA A 54 20.00 -8.88 10.69
CA ALA A 54 19.58 -10.09 9.98
C ALA A 54 18.71 -9.93 8.71
N ASP A 55 19.22 -10.56 7.65
CA ASP A 55 18.51 -11.16 6.51
C ASP A 55 17.49 -12.22 6.99
N GLY A 56 16.59 -11.81 7.89
CA GLY A 56 15.67 -12.65 8.64
C GLY A 56 14.25 -12.13 8.55
N ASP A 57 13.32 -13.07 8.60
CA ASP A 57 11.88 -12.86 8.51
C ASP A 57 11.39 -12.06 9.72
N ARG A 58 10.92 -10.83 9.51
CA ARG A 58 10.37 -9.98 10.58
C ARG A 58 8.89 -10.22 10.71
N ARG A 59 8.37 -10.05 11.93
CA ARG A 59 6.94 -10.24 12.21
C ARG A 59 6.30 -8.94 12.66
N LEU A 60 5.17 -8.59 12.05
CA LEU A 60 4.28 -7.51 12.50
C LEU A 60 3.00 -8.13 13.05
N ASN A 61 2.63 -7.81 14.28
CA ASN A 61 1.36 -8.25 14.83
C ASN A 61 0.22 -7.51 14.14
N LEU A 62 -0.87 -8.22 13.83
CA LEU A 62 -2.09 -7.57 13.37
C LEU A 62 -2.88 -7.06 14.57
N HIS A 63 -3.47 -5.89 14.42
CA HIS A 63 -4.32 -5.25 15.40
C HIS A 63 -5.78 -5.29 14.96
N HIS A 64 -6.68 -5.38 15.94
CA HIS A 64 -8.11 -5.29 15.73
C HIS A 64 -8.52 -3.90 15.23
N GLY A 65 -9.65 -3.85 14.51
CA GLY A 65 -10.24 -2.61 14.03
C GLY A 65 -9.83 -2.29 12.60
N SER A 66 -9.84 -0.99 12.29
CA SER A 66 -9.58 -0.47 10.95
C SER A 66 -8.40 0.52 10.98
N PRO A 67 -7.61 0.64 9.89
CA PRO A 67 -6.60 1.70 9.73
C PRO A 67 -7.10 3.10 10.06
N ARG A 68 -8.40 3.36 9.87
CA ARG A 68 -9.06 4.63 10.21
C ARG A 68 -8.91 5.03 11.68
N SER A 69 -8.71 4.06 12.57
CA SER A 69 -8.45 4.33 13.99
C SER A 69 -7.20 5.18 14.20
N LEU A 70 -6.20 5.10 13.31
CA LEU A 70 -4.99 5.93 13.38
C LEU A 70 -5.27 7.43 13.22
N LEU A 71 -6.41 7.80 12.62
CA LEU A 71 -6.84 9.20 12.49
C LEU A 71 -7.49 9.73 13.77
N HIS A 72 -7.74 8.88 14.77
CA HIS A 72 -8.31 9.30 16.03
C HIS A 72 -7.34 10.24 16.76
N PRO A 73 -7.79 11.38 17.33
CA PRO A 73 -6.89 12.35 17.96
C PRO A 73 -5.95 11.75 19.02
N LEU A 74 -6.43 10.78 19.81
CA LEU A 74 -5.62 10.08 20.82
C LEU A 74 -4.49 9.23 20.22
N LEU A 75 -4.62 8.79 18.97
CA LEU A 75 -3.61 8.00 18.26
C LEU A 75 -2.70 8.88 17.40
N LYS A 76 -3.23 9.99 16.86
CA LYS A 76 -2.51 10.92 16.00
C LYS A 76 -1.25 11.51 16.65
N ASP A 77 -1.30 11.80 17.94
CA ASP A 77 -0.20 12.43 18.68
C ASP A 77 0.65 11.40 19.46
N THR A 78 0.37 10.10 19.29
CA THR A 78 1.00 9.03 20.07
C THR A 78 2.12 8.37 19.26
N VAL A 79 3.31 8.29 19.86
CA VAL A 79 4.50 7.63 19.27
C VAL A 79 4.48 6.11 19.46
N ASP A 80 3.56 5.59 20.29
CA ASP A 80 3.45 4.16 20.60
C ASP A 80 2.00 3.65 20.47
N TYR A 81 1.67 3.25 19.24
CA TYR A 81 0.38 2.63 18.91
C TYR A 81 0.12 1.33 19.69
N SER A 82 1.16 0.62 20.14
CA SER A 82 1.02 -0.71 20.74
C SER A 82 0.25 -0.70 22.06
N SER A 83 0.29 0.43 22.78
CA SER A 83 -0.44 0.62 24.04
C SER A 83 -1.96 0.82 23.86
N LEU A 84 -2.38 1.27 22.68
CA LEU A 84 -3.75 1.65 22.37
C LEU A 84 -4.43 0.66 21.41
N LEU A 85 -3.65 -0.03 20.58
CA LEU A 85 -4.16 -0.99 19.61
C LEU A 85 -4.11 -2.41 20.16
N LYS A 86 -5.28 -3.05 20.25
CA LYS A 86 -5.39 -4.44 20.68
C LYS A 86 -4.89 -5.40 19.60
N THR A 87 -3.88 -6.22 19.91
CA THR A 87 -3.37 -7.27 19.02
C THR A 87 -4.40 -8.40 18.82
N ILE A 88 -4.35 -9.05 17.65
CA ILE A 88 -5.12 -10.26 17.33
C ILE A 88 -4.24 -11.47 17.64
N ASP A 89 -4.68 -12.32 18.55
CA ASP A 89 -3.90 -13.47 19.00
C ASP A 89 -3.54 -14.41 17.83
N GLY A 90 -2.24 -14.67 17.68
CA GLY A 90 -1.69 -15.57 16.66
C GLY A 90 -1.63 -14.98 15.23
N ALA A 91 -2.17 -13.79 14.99
CA ALA A 91 -2.21 -13.19 13.66
C ALA A 91 -1.06 -12.19 13.45
N HIS A 92 -0.15 -12.51 12.53
CA HIS A 92 1.01 -11.69 12.22
C HIS A 92 1.35 -11.73 10.73
N LEU A 93 2.01 -10.69 10.24
CA LEU A 93 2.59 -10.59 8.90
C LEU A 93 4.09 -10.84 8.98
N GLU A 94 4.56 -11.83 8.24
CA GLU A 94 5.98 -12.07 7.97
C GLU A 94 6.43 -11.22 6.78
N TYR A 95 7.52 -10.45 6.95
CA TYR A 95 8.01 -9.53 5.94
C TYR A 95 9.53 -9.37 5.96
N VAL A 96 10.08 -8.99 4.81
CA VAL A 96 11.49 -8.60 4.65
C VAL A 96 11.57 -7.36 3.78
N ILE A 97 12.33 -6.35 4.23
CA ILE A 97 12.63 -5.15 3.43
C ILE A 97 14.03 -5.30 2.85
N LYS A 98 14.14 -5.15 1.52
CA LYS A 98 15.41 -5.20 0.80
C LYS A 98 15.56 -3.99 -0.10
N ASN A 99 16.75 -3.40 -0.11
CA ASN A 99 17.10 -2.40 -1.12
C ASN A 99 17.20 -3.07 -2.49
N HIS A 100 16.50 -2.54 -3.48
CA HIS A 100 16.47 -3.10 -4.83
C HIS A 100 17.13 -2.16 -5.84
N GLN A 101 18.45 -2.31 -6.01
CA GLN A 101 19.26 -1.43 -6.88
C GLN A 101 18.82 -1.47 -8.35
N ALA A 102 18.21 -2.56 -8.81
CA ALA A 102 17.79 -2.66 -10.21
C ALA A 102 16.69 -1.65 -10.57
N LEU A 103 15.93 -1.12 -9.60
CA LEU A 103 14.91 -0.10 -9.87
C LEU A 103 15.47 1.26 -10.24
N VAL A 104 16.74 1.56 -9.90
CA VAL A 104 17.33 2.88 -10.14
C VAL A 104 17.28 3.26 -11.61
N SER A 105 17.42 2.30 -12.53
CA SER A 105 17.36 2.55 -13.98
C SER A 105 15.96 2.93 -14.49
N VAL A 106 14.90 2.64 -13.72
CA VAL A 106 13.51 2.81 -14.14
C VAL A 106 12.67 3.63 -13.16
N MET A 107 13.31 4.24 -12.14
CA MET A 107 12.63 5.06 -11.13
C MET A 107 11.80 6.20 -11.72
N HIS A 108 12.20 6.74 -12.88
CA HIS A 108 11.49 7.79 -13.60
C HIS A 108 10.13 7.33 -14.19
N LEU A 109 9.87 6.02 -14.22
CA LEU A 109 8.60 5.43 -14.62
C LEU A 109 7.69 5.11 -13.42
N LEU A 110 8.22 5.20 -12.20
CA LEU A 110 7.50 4.83 -10.99
C LEU A 110 7.01 6.09 -10.26
N PRO A 111 5.73 6.17 -9.88
CA PRO A 111 5.27 7.22 -8.99
C PRO A 111 5.98 7.16 -7.64
N GLU A 112 6.37 8.32 -7.12
CA GLU A 112 6.87 8.43 -5.74
C GLU A 112 5.76 8.15 -4.73
N ASN A 113 6.13 7.57 -3.59
CA ASN A 113 5.26 7.29 -2.44
C ASN A 113 4.07 6.37 -2.76
N VAL A 114 4.18 5.58 -3.82
CA VAL A 114 3.18 4.58 -4.22
C VAL A 114 3.80 3.19 -4.16
N LEU A 115 3.04 2.24 -3.62
CA LEU A 115 3.40 0.81 -3.64
C LEU A 115 2.91 0.18 -4.94
N ILE A 116 3.83 -0.51 -5.60
CA ILE A 116 3.61 -1.06 -6.93
C ILE A 116 3.91 -2.55 -6.89
N SER A 117 3.01 -3.35 -7.45
CA SER A 117 3.23 -4.79 -7.61
C SER A 117 4.01 -5.08 -8.89
N GLY A 118 4.82 -6.14 -8.87
CA GLY A 118 5.63 -6.55 -10.04
C GLY A 118 4.82 -6.95 -11.27
N ASN A 119 3.52 -7.24 -11.11
CA ASN A 119 2.59 -7.60 -12.17
C ASN A 119 1.84 -6.40 -12.77
N GLU A 120 2.10 -5.18 -12.29
CA GLU A 120 1.49 -3.98 -12.86
C GLU A 120 2.00 -3.69 -14.26
N ASN A 121 1.10 -3.18 -15.11
CA ASN A 121 1.45 -2.77 -16.46
C ASN A 121 1.99 -1.34 -16.44
N ILE A 122 3.32 -1.21 -16.42
CA ILE A 122 4.02 0.07 -16.33
C ILE A 122 4.48 0.50 -17.73
N PRO A 123 3.94 1.60 -18.29
CA PRO A 123 4.35 2.09 -19.60
C PRO A 123 5.86 2.36 -19.67
N GLY A 124 6.50 1.87 -20.73
CA GLY A 124 7.95 2.00 -20.93
C GLY A 124 8.78 0.83 -20.39
N LEU A 125 8.18 -0.08 -19.61
CA LEU A 125 8.80 -1.34 -19.21
C LEU A 125 8.41 -2.50 -20.14
N ALA A 126 9.37 -3.36 -20.43
CA ALA A 126 9.13 -4.62 -21.12
C ALA A 126 8.44 -5.63 -20.20
N THR A 127 7.61 -6.50 -20.78
CA THR A 127 6.97 -7.58 -20.03
C THR A 127 8.01 -8.61 -19.59
N SER A 128 7.89 -9.06 -18.33
CA SER A 128 8.77 -10.10 -17.81
C SER A 128 8.20 -11.50 -18.08
N PRO A 129 9.03 -12.47 -18.51
CA PRO A 129 8.60 -13.85 -18.68
C PRO A 129 8.23 -14.53 -17.35
N THR A 130 8.71 -14.00 -16.22
CA THR A 130 8.38 -14.52 -14.88
C THR A 130 7.15 -13.84 -14.27
N GLY A 131 6.53 -12.89 -14.96
CA GLY A 131 5.37 -12.13 -14.48
C GLY A 131 5.68 -10.97 -13.53
N ASP A 132 6.94 -10.81 -13.12
CA ASP A 132 7.41 -9.66 -12.33
C ASP A 132 8.38 -8.82 -13.17
N ALA A 133 7.88 -7.70 -13.71
CA ALA A 133 8.65 -6.78 -14.54
C ALA A 133 9.66 -5.95 -13.74
N LEU A 134 9.44 -5.78 -12.43
CA LEU A 134 10.24 -4.93 -11.56
C LEU A 134 11.38 -5.68 -10.88
N LEU A 135 11.33 -7.02 -10.86
CA LEU A 135 12.43 -7.85 -10.35
C LEU A 135 13.72 -7.64 -11.16
N ARG A 136 13.60 -7.53 -12.49
CA ARG A 136 14.70 -7.25 -13.42
C ARG A 136 14.19 -6.33 -14.54
N PRO A 137 14.07 -5.03 -14.27
CA PRO A 137 13.41 -4.11 -15.17
C PRO A 137 14.22 -3.93 -16.46
N GLN A 138 13.51 -4.01 -17.58
CA GLN A 138 14.06 -3.76 -18.91
C GLN A 138 13.25 -2.65 -19.56
N LEU A 139 13.90 -1.57 -19.92
CA LEU A 139 13.27 -0.48 -20.67
C LEU A 139 12.97 -0.92 -22.09
N LEU A 140 11.79 -0.57 -22.58
CA LEU A 140 11.50 -0.64 -24.00
C LEU A 140 12.42 0.32 -24.76
N LYS A 141 12.80 -0.06 -25.99
CA LYS A 141 13.57 0.84 -26.86
C LYS A 141 12.77 2.11 -27.11
N MET A 142 13.29 3.24 -26.63
CA MET A 142 12.67 4.54 -26.84
C MET A 142 13.16 5.14 -28.16
N LEU A 143 12.22 5.62 -28.97
CA LEU A 143 12.51 6.45 -30.13
C LEU A 143 12.21 7.91 -29.75
N PRO A 144 13.15 8.84 -30.00
CA PRO A 144 12.91 10.25 -29.73
C PRO A 144 11.87 10.81 -30.71
N PHE A 145 10.86 11.51 -30.19
CA PHE A 145 9.86 12.23 -30.97
C PHE A 145 9.60 13.60 -30.35
N THR A 146 9.29 14.58 -31.21
CA THR A 146 8.87 15.92 -30.77
C THR A 146 7.36 16.02 -30.84
N LEU A 147 6.72 16.32 -29.71
CA LEU A 147 5.29 16.61 -29.63
C LEU A 147 5.08 18.12 -29.62
N ASN A 148 4.32 18.63 -30.61
CA ASN A 148 3.91 20.03 -30.65
C ASN A 148 2.43 20.14 -30.27
N ARG A 149 2.11 21.08 -29.37
CA ARG A 149 0.74 21.40 -28.93
C ARG A 149 0.01 20.21 -28.27
N LEU A 150 0.67 19.57 -27.30
CA LEU A 150 0.03 18.54 -26.48
C LEU A 150 -0.98 19.19 -25.52
N THR A 151 -2.25 18.78 -25.62
CA THR A 151 -3.29 19.10 -24.63
C THR A 151 -3.63 17.81 -23.89
N ILE A 152 -3.42 17.79 -22.58
CA ILE A 152 -3.77 16.66 -21.72
C ILE A 152 -5.04 17.04 -20.96
N SER A 153 -6.11 16.27 -21.16
CA SER A 153 -7.35 16.39 -20.38
C SER A 153 -7.43 15.18 -19.46
N LEU A 154 -7.13 15.38 -18.18
CA LEU A 154 -7.25 14.33 -17.17
C LEU A 154 -8.72 14.24 -16.74
N GLN A 155 -9.21 13.01 -16.63
CA GLN A 155 -10.53 12.70 -16.07
C GLN A 155 -10.32 11.88 -14.79
N PRO A 156 -11.24 11.95 -13.82
CA PRO A 156 -12.49 12.71 -13.82
C PRO A 156 -12.29 14.24 -13.72
N SER A 157 -13.34 15.01 -14.05
CA SER A 157 -13.38 16.44 -13.67
C SER A 157 -13.37 16.56 -12.14
N LEU A 158 -13.02 17.75 -11.63
CA LEU A 158 -12.99 18.00 -10.20
C LEU A 158 -14.34 17.68 -9.55
N GLU A 159 -15.44 18.10 -10.16
CA GLU A 159 -16.80 17.88 -9.65
C GLU A 159 -17.16 16.39 -9.60
N LYS A 160 -16.73 15.63 -10.62
CA LYS A 160 -16.96 14.18 -10.67
C LYS A 160 -16.09 13.46 -9.63
N PHE A 161 -14.85 13.90 -9.43
CA PHE A 161 -13.99 13.40 -8.37
C PHE A 161 -14.61 13.65 -6.99
N GLU A 162 -15.02 14.89 -6.69
CA GLU A 162 -15.65 15.25 -5.42
C GLU A 162 -16.93 14.44 -5.18
N GLY A 163 -17.77 14.28 -6.20
CA GLY A 163 -18.98 13.46 -6.12
C GLY A 163 -18.69 11.99 -5.80
N GLN A 164 -17.66 11.41 -6.44
CA GLN A 164 -17.22 10.04 -6.16
C GLN A 164 -16.63 9.91 -4.76
N LEU A 165 -15.80 10.86 -4.34
CA LEU A 165 -15.21 10.89 -3.00
C LEU A 165 -16.30 10.95 -1.92
N LEU A 166 -17.30 11.81 -2.09
CA LEU A 166 -18.44 11.90 -1.17
C LEU A 166 -19.24 10.59 -1.09
N GLN A 167 -19.46 9.92 -2.23
CA GLN A 167 -20.11 8.61 -2.24
C GLN A 167 -19.30 7.57 -1.47
N LEU A 168 -17.97 7.54 -1.67
CA LEU A 168 -17.08 6.63 -0.96
C LEU A 168 -17.08 6.91 0.54
N ILE A 169 -16.99 8.17 0.98
CA ILE A 169 -17.05 8.56 2.40
C ILE A 169 -18.39 8.13 3.01
N ASN A 170 -19.51 8.34 2.32
CA ASN A 170 -20.83 7.95 2.83
C ASN A 170 -21.00 6.44 2.91
N ALA A 171 -20.51 5.70 1.90
CA ALA A 171 -20.49 4.24 1.95
C ALA A 171 -19.61 3.74 3.10
N ASP A 172 -18.52 4.45 3.37
CA ASP A 172 -17.57 4.09 4.40
C ASP A 172 -18.14 4.13 5.82
N CYS A 173 -19.03 5.08 6.11
CA CYS A 173 -19.77 5.13 7.39
C CYS A 173 -20.48 3.81 7.72
N HIS A 174 -20.88 3.03 6.71
CA HIS A 174 -21.60 1.76 6.88
C HIS A 174 -20.69 0.56 7.14
N ASN A 175 -19.36 0.69 6.99
CA ASN A 175 -18.39 -0.39 7.24
C ASN A 175 -18.14 -0.65 8.74
N THR A 176 -18.74 0.13 9.64
CA THR A 176 -18.52 0.05 11.10
C THR A 176 -19.39 -0.99 11.82
N VAL A 177 -20.26 -1.73 11.12
CA VAL A 177 -21.16 -2.70 11.77
C VAL A 177 -21.29 -3.98 10.94
N ARG A 178 -20.63 -5.08 11.37
CA ARG A 178 -21.13 -6.47 11.27
C ARG A 178 -20.15 -7.49 11.90
N PRO A 179 -20.60 -8.32 12.86
CA PRO A 179 -19.82 -9.44 13.38
C PRO A 179 -20.12 -10.75 12.61
N GLY A 180 -19.06 -11.55 12.44
CA GLY A 180 -19.11 -12.97 12.07
C GLY A 180 -19.05 -13.26 10.58
N PHE A 181 -17.97 -13.91 10.10
CA PHE A 181 -17.93 -14.84 8.95
C PHE A 181 -16.49 -15.36 8.72
N HIS A 182 -16.38 -16.63 8.28
CA HIS A 182 -15.13 -17.37 8.01
C HIS A 182 -14.44 -16.96 6.69
N ILE A 183 -13.11 -17.11 6.67
CA ILE A 183 -12.14 -16.57 5.70
C ILE A 183 -11.98 -17.53 4.51
N THR A 184 -11.98 -17.01 3.27
CA THR A 184 -11.55 -17.80 2.10
C THR A 184 -10.50 -17.15 1.21
N HIS A 185 -10.35 -15.82 1.16
CA HIS A 185 -9.24 -15.18 0.43
C HIS A 185 -8.84 -13.85 1.09
N SER A 186 -7.53 -13.58 1.18
CA SER A 186 -6.95 -12.39 1.81
C SER A 186 -6.32 -11.47 0.76
N ALA A 187 -6.64 -10.17 0.79
CA ALA A 187 -5.95 -9.12 0.07
C ALA A 187 -5.32 -8.14 1.07
N LEU A 188 -4.16 -7.60 0.73
CA LEU A 188 -3.43 -6.63 1.55
C LEU A 188 -3.67 -5.25 0.90
N ILE A 189 -4.46 -4.38 1.55
CA ILE A 189 -4.60 -2.99 1.11
C ILE A 189 -3.57 -2.18 1.88
N VAL A 190 -2.70 -1.49 1.16
CA VAL A 190 -1.66 -0.69 1.80
C VAL A 190 -1.97 0.78 1.61
N LEU A 191 -2.14 1.49 2.73
CA LEU A 191 -2.31 2.93 2.78
C LEU A 191 -0.99 3.51 3.31
N ALA A 192 -0.23 4.20 2.45
CA ALA A 192 0.87 5.02 2.89
C ALA A 192 0.28 6.35 3.39
N TYR A 193 0.63 6.76 4.62
CA TYR A 193 0.28 8.08 5.14
C TYR A 193 1.57 8.79 5.50
N ASP A 194 1.68 10.05 5.10
CA ASP A 194 2.78 10.92 5.51
C ASP A 194 2.25 11.83 6.63
N THR A 195 2.75 11.65 7.85
CA THR A 195 2.46 12.57 8.95
C THR A 195 3.34 13.80 8.82
N PHE A 196 2.91 14.77 8.00
CA PHE A 196 3.44 16.12 8.11
C PHE A 196 2.84 16.82 9.33
N ASN A 197 3.71 17.33 10.20
CA ASN A 197 3.38 18.37 11.18
C ASN A 197 3.28 19.74 10.48
#